data_AF-A0A3D5YIX4-F1
#
_entry.id   AF-A0A3D5YIX4-F1
#
_cell.length_a   1.000
_cell.length_b   1.000
_cell.length_c   1.000
_cell.angle_alpha   90.00
_cell.angle_beta   90.00
_cell.angle_gamma   90.00
#
_symmetry.space_group_name_H-M   'P 1'
#
loop_
_entity.id
_entity.type
_entity.pdbx_description
1 polymer ?
#
loop_
_entity_poly.entity_id
_entity_poly.type
_entity_poly.pdbx_seq_one_letter_code
_entity_poly.pdbx_strand_id
1 'polypeptide(L)' 'MARAKMPEKDRKDFYLYVDEFQNFVSGTFADILSEARKYRLCLIMAHQYIAQLEPAKGLGGDGGGK' A
#
# COMPACT_ATOMS: atom_id res chain seq x y z
N MET A 1 1.58 -3.13 -19.02
CA MET A 1 1.20 -4.48 -19.50
C MET A 1 2.37 -5.43 -19.82
N ALA A 2 3.63 -4.99 -19.92
CA ALA A 2 4.74 -5.87 -20.31
C ALA A 2 5.22 -6.84 -19.19
N ARG A 3 5.42 -6.34 -17.94
CA ARG A 3 5.89 -7.18 -16.81
C ARG A 3 4.90 -8.27 -16.38
N ALA A 4 3.59 -7.99 -16.49
CA ALA A 4 2.55 -8.96 -16.14
C ALA A 4 2.61 -10.23 -17.01
N LYS A 5 3.13 -10.11 -18.26
CA LYS A 5 3.31 -11.23 -19.20
C LYS A 5 4.60 -12.02 -18.98
N MET A 6 5.53 -11.53 -18.16
CA MET A 6 6.79 -12.21 -17.87
C MET A 6 6.57 -13.27 -16.77
N PRO A 7 7.09 -14.50 -16.90
CA PRO A 7 7.03 -15.51 -15.83
C PRO A 7 7.68 -15.00 -14.55
N GLU A 8 7.12 -15.35 -13.38
CA GLU A 8 7.58 -14.82 -12.09
C GLU A 8 9.08 -15.03 -11.84
N LYS A 9 9.60 -16.20 -12.23
CA LYS A 9 11.02 -16.56 -12.13
C LYS A 9 11.95 -15.63 -12.92
N ASP A 10 11.45 -15.03 -14.00
CA ASP A 10 12.23 -14.18 -14.92
C ASP A 10 12.07 -12.70 -14.56
N ARG A 11 11.13 -12.36 -13.66
CA ARG A 11 10.95 -10.99 -13.17
C ARG A 11 12.18 -10.60 -12.36
N LYS A 12 12.77 -9.47 -12.72
CA LYS A 12 13.79 -8.81 -11.89
C LYS A 12 13.12 -8.05 -10.76
N ASP A 13 13.74 -8.09 -9.59
CA ASP A 13 13.38 -7.20 -8.49
C ASP A 13 13.43 -5.75 -8.97
N PHE A 14 12.43 -4.97 -8.57
CA PHE A 14 12.44 -3.54 -8.80
C PHE A 14 12.03 -2.81 -7.54
N TYR A 15 12.65 -1.67 -7.33
CA TYR A 15 12.53 -0.90 -6.10
C TYR A 15 11.73 0.35 -6.36
N LEU A 16 10.67 0.54 -5.60
CA LEU A 16 9.90 1.78 -5.59
C LEU A 16 10.16 2.46 -4.26
N TYR A 17 10.71 3.67 -4.33
CA TYR A 17 10.92 4.54 -3.19
C TYR A 17 9.81 5.58 -3.20
N VAL A 18 9.04 5.62 -2.12
CA VAL A 18 7.97 6.60 -1.93
C VAL A 18 8.33 7.42 -0.70
N ASP A 19 8.61 8.69 -0.93
CA ASP A 19 8.71 9.66 0.15
C ASP A 19 7.34 10.30 0.41
N GLU A 20 7.15 10.80 1.62
CA GLU A 20 5.88 11.37 2.08
C GLU A 20 4.69 10.42 1.84
N PHE A 21 4.87 9.15 2.22
CA PHE A 21 3.95 8.05 1.92
C PHE A 21 2.50 8.30 2.36
N GLN A 22 2.28 9.07 3.42
CA GLN A 22 0.94 9.42 3.90
C GLN A 22 0.06 10.11 2.83
N ASN A 23 0.66 10.79 1.84
CA ASN A 23 -0.08 11.39 0.73
C ASN A 23 -0.63 10.35 -0.27
N PHE A 24 -0.11 9.13 -0.22
CA PHE A 24 -0.46 8.02 -1.12
C PHE A 24 -1.27 6.91 -0.41
N VAL A 25 -1.39 6.98 0.92
CA VAL A 25 -2.16 6.02 1.72
C VAL A 25 -3.65 6.23 1.44
N SER A 26 -4.24 5.28 0.72
CA SER A 26 -5.67 5.12 0.60
C SER A 26 -6.04 3.65 0.83
N GLY A 27 -7.34 3.33 0.93
CA GLY A 27 -7.80 1.96 1.18
C GLY A 27 -7.29 0.93 0.17
N THR A 28 -6.97 1.34 -1.06
CA THR A 28 -6.46 0.44 -2.11
C THR A 28 -4.98 0.09 -1.95
N PHE A 29 -4.25 0.76 -1.07
CA PHE A 29 -2.82 0.50 -0.90
C PHE A 29 -2.55 -0.85 -0.23
N ALA A 30 -3.45 -1.30 0.66
CA ALA A 30 -3.40 -2.64 1.24
C ALA A 30 -3.49 -3.74 0.17
N ASP A 31 -4.30 -3.52 -0.87
CA ASP A 31 -4.43 -4.43 -2.00
C ASP A 31 -3.13 -4.46 -2.82
N ILE A 32 -2.53 -3.29 -3.08
CA ILE A 32 -1.24 -3.18 -3.79
C ILE A 32 -0.15 -3.96 -3.04
N LEU A 33 -0.06 -3.80 -1.72
CA LEU A 33 0.91 -4.54 -0.89
C LEU A 33 0.68 -6.05 -0.94
N SER A 34 -0.59 -6.47 -0.92
CA SER A 34 -0.97 -7.88 -1.00
C SER A 34 -0.59 -8.51 -2.34
N GLU A 35 -0.59 -7.73 -3.43
CA GLU A 35 -0.20 -8.20 -4.76
C GLU A 35 1.27 -7.99 -5.11
N ALA A 36 1.98 -7.09 -4.41
CA ALA A 36 3.34 -6.67 -4.71
C ALA A 36 4.34 -7.83 -4.87
N ARG A 37 4.19 -8.88 -4.05
CA ARG A 37 5.03 -10.08 -4.10
C ARG A 37 5.05 -10.72 -5.49
N LYS A 38 3.89 -10.85 -6.13
CA LYS A 38 3.77 -11.46 -7.48
C LYS A 38 4.63 -10.71 -8.48
N TYR A 39 4.75 -9.40 -8.33
CA TYR A 39 5.47 -8.53 -9.26
C TYR A 39 6.95 -8.40 -8.96
N ARG A 40 7.46 -9.03 -7.88
CA ARG A 40 8.80 -8.79 -7.34
C ARG A 40 9.07 -7.30 -7.09
N LEU A 41 8.07 -6.62 -6.53
CA LEU A 41 8.15 -5.22 -6.12
C LEU A 41 8.74 -5.16 -4.70
N CYS A 42 9.85 -4.46 -4.55
CA CYS A 42 10.39 -4.03 -3.27
C CYS A 42 9.96 -2.59 -3.03
N LEU A 43 9.16 -2.35 -2.00
CA LEU A 43 8.65 -1.02 -1.69
C LEU A 43 9.37 -0.46 -0.45
N ILE A 44 9.91 0.74 -0.57
CA ILE A 44 10.50 1.51 0.53
C ILE A 44 9.65 2.75 0.72
N MET A 45 9.11 2.93 1.92
CA MET A 45 8.19 4.02 2.25
C MET A 45 8.79 4.86 3.37
N ALA A 46 9.04 6.13 3.09
CA ALA A 46 9.38 7.12 4.09
C ALA A 46 8.10 7.89 4.49
N HIS A 47 7.90 8.06 5.79
CA HIS A 47 6.83 8.86 6.37
C HIS A 47 7.32 9.45 7.69
N GLN A 48 6.81 10.62 8.06
CA GLN A 48 7.35 11.37 9.20
C GLN A 48 6.77 10.91 10.54
N TYR A 49 5.50 10.50 10.59
CA TYR A 49 4.83 10.06 11.82
C TYR A 49 3.90 8.88 11.57
N ILE A 50 4.02 7.84 12.40
CA ILE A 50 3.16 6.64 12.31
C ILE A 50 1.68 6.99 12.51
N ALA A 51 1.37 8.00 13.34
CA ALA A 51 0.01 8.46 13.60
C ALA A 51 -0.74 8.95 12.34
N GLN A 52 -0.03 9.31 11.27
CA GLN A 52 -0.63 9.71 9.99
C GLN A 52 -1.06 8.53 9.12
N LEU A 53 -0.68 7.31 9.50
CA LEU A 53 -1.11 6.07 8.86
C LEU A 53 -2.44 5.55 9.42
N GLU A 54 -3.00 6.21 10.45
CA GLU A 54 -4.33 5.85 10.94
C GLU A 54 -5.38 6.24 9.89
N PRO A 55 -6.26 5.31 9.49
CA PRO A 55 -7.36 5.65 8.60
C PRO A 55 -8.17 6.78 9.23
N ALA A 56 -8.55 7.78 8.44
CA ALA A 56 -9.40 8.86 8.89
C ALA A 56 -10.56 8.27 9.70
N LYS A 57 -10.57 8.54 11.01
CA LYS A 57 -11.57 8.05 11.95
C LYS A 57 -12.91 8.68 11.56
N GLY A 58 -13.62 8.02 10.65
CA GLY A 58 -14.84 8.51 10.03
C GLY A 58 -15.85 7.38 9.93
N LEU A 59 -16.84 7.45 10.82
CA LEU A 59 -18.13 6.74 10.79
C LEU A 59 -18.17 5.32 11.39
N GLY A 60 -17.62 5.17 12.60
CA GLY A 60 -18.17 4.24 13.60
C GLY A 60 -19.26 4.94 14.42
N GLY A 61 -20.40 5.26 13.80
CA GLY A 61 -21.59 5.69 14.51
C GLY A 61 -22.41 4.49 14.94
N ASP A 62 -21.90 3.73 15.92
CA ASP A 62 -22.70 2.75 16.65
C ASP A 62 -23.64 3.52 17.59
N GLY A 63 -24.79 3.92 17.06
CA GLY A 63 -25.90 4.48 17.82
C GLY A 63 -26.67 3.37 18.55
N GLY A 64 -26.02 2.71 19.52
CA GLY A 64 -26.68 1.87 20.50
C GLY A 64 -26.84 2.64 21.82
N GLY A 65 -28.04 3.16 22.11
CA GLY A 65 -28.30 3.81 23.39
C GLY A 65 -29.67 4.47 23.55
N LYS A 66 -30.68 3.64 23.86
CA LYS A 66 -32.06 3.93 24.25
C LYS A 66 -33.06 4.31 23.14
#